data_AF-A0A3S0H5U0-F1
#
_entry.id   AF-A0A3S0H5U0-F1
#
_cell.length_a   1.000
_cell.length_b   1.000
_cell.length_c   1.000
_cell.angle_alpha   90.00
_cell.angle_beta   90.00
_cell.angle_gamma   90.00
#
_symmetry.space_group_name_H-M   'P 1'
#
loop_
_entity.id
_entity.type
_entity.pdbx_description
1 polymer ?
#
loop_
_entity_poly.entity_id
_entity_poly.type
_entity_poly.pdbx_seq_one_letter_code
_entity_poly.pdbx_strand_id
1 'polypeptide(L)'
;MEEPTVMGFYDFPRPHGTRYYAADLATPEQVQGLFDYCQILRAHITAAGWIFLLERYGLAELYRLDRQSGWYDDPTLLDYCVTLRDLHHIPLRYLTPLHPYLPAPPPGTAGA
;
A
#
# COMPACT_ATOMS: atom_id res chain seq x y z
N MET A 1 -24.08 -13.36 3.70
CA MET A 1 -23.50 -12.12 4.25
C MET A 1 -22.05 -12.15 3.86
N GLU A 2 -21.65 -11.35 2.89
CA GLU A 2 -20.23 -11.19 2.56
C GLU A 2 -19.57 -10.48 3.74
N GLU A 3 -18.56 -11.10 4.35
CA GLU A 3 -17.79 -10.41 5.38
C GLU A 3 -17.05 -9.23 4.75
N PRO A 4 -17.04 -8.05 5.40
CA PRO A 4 -16.38 -6.88 4.85
C PRO A 4 -14.88 -7.18 4.66
N THR A 5 -14.38 -6.99 3.45
CA THR A 5 -12.98 -7.24 3.12
C THR A 5 -12.08 -6.31 3.93
N VAL A 6 -11.17 -6.89 4.69
CA VAL A 6 -10.18 -6.15 5.50
C VAL A 6 -9.13 -5.57 4.57
N MET A 7 -9.01 -4.24 4.57
CA MET A 7 -8.06 -3.49 3.74
C MET A 7 -6.72 -3.31 4.44
N GLY A 8 -6.72 -3.25 5.77
CA GLY A 8 -5.49 -3.24 6.56
C GLY A 8 -5.75 -3.70 7.98
N PHE A 9 -4.70 -4.06 8.69
CA PHE A 9 -4.81 -4.41 10.09
C PHE A 9 -3.59 -3.94 10.89
N TYR A 10 -3.85 -3.63 12.15
CA TYR A 10 -2.85 -3.28 13.14
C TYR A 10 -3.10 -4.11 14.39
N ASP A 11 -2.11 -4.87 14.86
CA ASP A 11 -2.32 -5.88 15.91
C ASP A 11 -2.50 -5.31 17.33
N PHE A 12 -2.38 -4.00 17.52
CA PHE A 12 -2.43 -3.38 18.84
C PHE A 12 -3.61 -2.39 18.99
N PRO A 13 -4.23 -2.32 20.18
CA PRO A 13 -3.97 -3.16 21.36
C PRO A 13 -4.52 -4.59 21.19
N ARG A 14 -3.75 -5.58 21.67
CA ARG A 14 -4.23 -6.96 21.79
C ARG A 14 -5.35 -7.03 22.85
N PRO A 15 -6.35 -7.92 22.68
CA PRO A 15 -6.42 -8.99 21.69
C PRO A 15 -7.18 -8.64 20.40
N HIS A 16 -7.64 -7.40 20.22
CA HIS A 16 -8.58 -7.07 19.15
C HIS A 16 -7.90 -6.47 17.91
N GLY A 17 -6.77 -5.79 18.09
CA GLY A 17 -6.17 -5.00 17.03
C GLY A 17 -7.15 -3.96 16.46
N THR A 18 -6.75 -3.30 15.38
CA THR A 18 -7.60 -2.43 14.58
C THR A 18 -7.65 -3.01 13.17
N ARG A 19 -8.86 -3.28 12.68
CA ARG A 19 -9.09 -3.64 11.27
C ARG A 19 -9.59 -2.41 10.54
N TYR A 20 -9.01 -2.14 9.39
CA TYR A 20 -9.39 -1.06 8.50
C TYR A 20 -10.21 -1.63 7.35
N TYR A 21 -11.35 -1.00 7.09
CA TYR A 21 -12.22 -1.31 5.96
C TYR A 21 -12.22 -0.15 4.97
N ALA A 22 -12.89 -0.33 3.83
CA ALA A 22 -12.97 0.71 2.79
C ALA A 22 -13.53 2.05 3.30
N ALA A 23 -14.44 2.03 4.29
CA ALA A 23 -15.00 3.23 4.90
C ALA A 23 -13.98 3.99 5.77
N ASP A 24 -13.01 3.28 6.34
CA ASP A 24 -11.96 3.85 7.19
C ASP A 24 -10.81 4.43 6.36
N LEU A 25 -10.81 4.21 5.04
CA LEU A 25 -9.80 4.69 4.09
C LEU A 25 -10.45 5.56 3.01
N ALA A 26 -11.51 6.28 3.40
CA ALA A 26 -12.34 7.06 2.50
C ALA A 26 -11.77 8.45 2.19
N THR A 27 -10.89 8.97 3.05
CA THR A 27 -10.21 10.26 2.85
C THR A 27 -8.68 10.11 2.83
N PRO A 28 -7.94 11.02 2.15
CA PRO A 28 -6.48 11.01 2.14
C PRO A 28 -5.84 11.07 3.53
N GLU A 29 -6.44 11.80 4.47
CA GLU A 29 -5.94 11.93 5.85
C GLU A 29 -5.98 10.60 6.59
N GLN A 30 -7.02 9.79 6.35
CA GLN A 30 -7.12 8.46 6.93
C GLN A 30 -6.09 7.50 6.34
N VAL A 31 -5.83 7.60 5.03
CA VAL A 31 -4.79 6.81 4.35
C VAL A 31 -3.41 7.19 4.87
N GLN A 32 -3.13 8.49 5.03
CA GLN A 32 -1.89 8.96 5.64
C GLN A 32 -1.72 8.40 7.06
N GLY A 33 -2.77 8.43 7.88
CA GLY A 33 -2.74 7.85 9.22
C GLY A 33 -2.45 6.33 9.22
N LEU A 34 -2.99 5.59 8.25
CA LEU A 34 -2.64 4.18 8.06
C LEU A 34 -1.16 4.00 7.70
N PHE A 35 -0.62 4.83 6.81
CA PHE A 35 0.81 4.81 6.45
C PHE A 35 1.71 5.16 7.64
N ASP A 36 1.32 6.14 8.46
CA ASP A 36 2.01 6.44 9.71
C ASP A 36 2.07 5.20 10.61
N TYR A 37 0.93 4.49 10.79
CA TYR A 37 0.90 3.25 11.55
C TYR A 37 1.73 2.13 10.91
N CYS A 38 1.81 2.06 9.59
CA CYS A 38 2.70 1.11 8.92
C CYS A 38 4.17 1.41 9.21
N GLN A 39 4.57 2.69 9.23
CA GLN A 39 5.92 3.14 9.57
C GLN A 39 6.29 2.84 11.03
N ILE A 40 5.50 3.34 11.99
CA ILE A 40 5.90 3.32 13.41
C ILE A 40 5.43 2.07 14.16
N LEU A 41 4.31 1.48 13.74
CA LEU A 41 3.61 0.46 14.50
C LEU A 41 3.47 -0.88 13.75
N ARG A 42 4.14 -1.01 12.59
CA ARG A 42 4.12 -2.24 11.75
C ARG A 42 2.70 -2.67 11.39
N ALA A 43 1.80 -1.72 11.14
CA ALA A 43 0.52 -2.05 10.54
C ALA A 43 0.74 -2.65 9.14
N HIS A 44 -0.17 -3.51 8.71
CA HIS A 44 -0.10 -4.22 7.44
C HIS A 44 -1.30 -3.88 6.56
N ILE A 45 -1.02 -3.49 5.31
CA ILE A 45 -2.04 -3.30 4.28
C ILE A 45 -2.16 -4.61 3.50
N THR A 46 -3.38 -5.11 3.33
CA THR A 46 -3.62 -6.34 2.58
C THR A 46 -3.48 -6.08 1.07
N ALA A 47 -3.33 -7.13 0.27
CA ALA A 47 -3.33 -7.00 -1.19
C ALA A 47 -4.62 -6.32 -1.71
N ALA A 48 -5.78 -6.65 -1.12
CA ALA A 48 -7.06 -6.00 -1.43
C ALA A 48 -7.06 -4.52 -1.03
N GLY A 49 -6.45 -4.18 0.11
CA GLY A 49 -6.28 -2.80 0.55
C GLY A 49 -5.44 -1.98 -0.41
N TRP A 50 -4.31 -2.50 -0.85
CA TRP A 50 -3.48 -1.80 -1.86
C TRP A 50 -4.20 -1.59 -3.17
N ILE A 51 -4.92 -2.60 -3.68
CA ILE A 51 -5.73 -2.46 -4.90
C ILE A 51 -6.78 -1.37 -4.72
N PHE A 52 -7.52 -1.39 -3.60
CA PHE A 52 -8.52 -0.36 -3.29
C PHE A 52 -7.91 1.05 -3.25
N LEU A 53 -6.76 1.21 -2.57
CA LEU A 53 -6.07 2.48 -2.46
C LEU A 53 -5.60 2.99 -3.85
N LEU A 54 -5.04 2.09 -4.67
CA LEU A 54 -4.58 2.42 -6.02
C LEU A 54 -5.73 2.80 -6.94
N GLU A 55 -6.86 2.10 -6.86
CA GLU A 55 -8.06 2.42 -7.65
C GLU A 55 -8.70 3.75 -7.23
N ARG A 56 -8.68 4.06 -5.93
CA ARG A 56 -9.35 5.24 -5.39
C ARG A 56 -8.53 6.52 -5.49
N TYR A 57 -7.25 6.48 -5.17
CA TYR A 57 -6.39 7.67 -5.07
C TYR A 57 -5.38 7.75 -6.21
N GLY A 58 -5.05 6.63 -6.83
CA GLY A 58 -4.00 6.55 -7.84
C GLY A 58 -2.61 6.58 -7.23
N LEU A 59 -1.67 6.07 -8.00
CA LEU A 59 -0.28 5.87 -7.59
C LEU A 59 0.43 7.16 -7.14
N ALA A 60 0.26 8.26 -7.87
CA ALA A 60 0.94 9.52 -7.57
C ALA A 60 0.49 10.12 -6.23
N GLU A 61 -0.80 10.01 -5.89
CA GLU A 61 -1.34 10.51 -4.63
C GLU A 61 -0.89 9.64 -3.46
N LEU A 62 -0.90 8.31 -3.61
CA LEU A 62 -0.36 7.41 -2.59
C LEU A 62 1.13 7.69 -2.31
N TYR A 63 1.93 7.92 -3.35
CA TYR A 63 3.32 8.33 -3.17
C TYR A 63 3.44 9.66 -2.42
N ARG A 64 2.59 10.64 -2.73
CA ARG A 64 2.58 11.93 -2.01
C ARG A 64 2.28 11.74 -0.52
N LEU A 65 1.30 10.90 -0.18
CA LEU A 65 0.92 10.59 1.20
C LEU A 65 2.03 9.81 1.92
N ASP A 66 2.66 8.86 1.23
CA ASP A 66 3.78 8.08 1.75
C ASP A 66 4.99 8.96 2.07
N ARG A 67 5.31 9.92 1.20
CA ARG A 67 6.38 10.91 1.45
C ARG A 67 6.07 11.83 2.64
N GLN A 68 4.79 12.02 2.99
CA GLN A 68 4.38 12.78 4.17
C GLN A 68 4.44 11.94 5.44
N SER A 69 4.11 10.65 5.37
CA SER A 69 4.24 9.74 6.51
C SER A 69 5.70 9.38 6.79
N GLY A 70 6.53 9.31 5.75
CA GLY A 70 7.92 8.82 5.84
C GLY A 70 8.01 7.29 5.90
N TRP A 71 6.99 6.57 5.44
CA TRP A 71 6.98 5.12 5.53
C TRP A 71 8.03 4.45 4.62
N TYR A 72 8.05 4.76 3.32
CA TYR A 72 9.14 4.34 2.44
C TYR A 72 10.12 5.49 2.16
N ASP A 73 11.42 5.15 2.09
CA ASP A 73 12.47 6.10 1.70
C ASP A 73 12.71 6.07 0.18
N ASP A 74 11.62 6.00 -0.60
CA ASP A 74 11.67 5.94 -2.06
C ASP A 74 11.84 7.37 -2.63
N PRO A 75 12.99 7.69 -3.27
CA PRO A 75 13.31 9.06 -3.67
C PRO A 75 12.53 9.51 -4.90
N THR A 76 11.99 8.56 -5.68
CA THR A 76 11.15 8.85 -6.85
C THR A 76 9.89 8.01 -6.85
N LEU A 77 8.89 8.48 -7.62
CA LEU A 77 7.66 7.71 -7.88
C LEU A 77 7.96 6.35 -8.55
N LEU A 78 9.05 6.25 -9.32
CA LEU A 78 9.45 5.00 -9.97
C LEU A 78 9.98 3.99 -8.94
N ASP A 79 10.81 4.44 -8.00
CA ASP A 79 11.31 3.59 -6.91
C ASP A 79 10.15 3.07 -6.05
N TYR A 80 9.18 3.94 -5.76
CA TYR A 80 7.94 3.55 -5.07
C TYR A 80 7.16 2.48 -5.82
N CYS A 81 7.07 2.54 -7.15
CA CYS A 81 6.44 1.50 -7.94
C CYS A 81 7.18 0.16 -7.85
N VAL A 82 8.52 0.20 -7.83
CA VAL A 82 9.35 -1.00 -7.65
C VAL A 82 9.06 -1.62 -6.29
N THR A 83 9.03 -0.80 -5.24
CA THR A 83 8.65 -1.23 -3.88
C THR A 83 7.27 -1.88 -3.86
N LEU A 84 6.24 -1.23 -4.43
CA LEU A 84 4.89 -1.79 -4.47
C LEU A 84 4.82 -3.11 -5.24
N ARG A 85 5.52 -3.20 -6.38
CA ARG A 85 5.58 -4.43 -7.18
C ARG A 85 6.26 -5.57 -6.43
N ASP A 86 7.42 -5.30 -5.84
CA ASP A 86 8.30 -6.35 -5.30
C ASP A 86 7.88 -6.79 -3.89
N LEU A 87 7.43 -5.85 -3.05
CA LEU A 87 7.05 -6.14 -1.67
C LEU A 87 5.58 -6.53 -1.51
N HIS A 88 4.68 -5.90 -2.27
CA HIS A 88 3.23 -6.10 -2.16
C HIS A 88 2.62 -6.86 -3.35
N HIS A 89 3.46 -7.29 -4.30
CA HIS A 89 3.05 -8.06 -5.48
C HIS A 89 1.94 -7.37 -6.29
N ILE A 90 1.99 -6.03 -6.37
CA ILE A 90 0.97 -5.25 -7.08
C ILE A 90 1.02 -5.55 -8.60
N PRO A 91 -0.13 -5.88 -9.23
CA PRO A 91 -0.19 -6.10 -10.67
C PRO A 91 0.20 -4.85 -11.46
N LEU A 92 1.00 -5.04 -12.53
CA LEU A 92 1.54 -3.96 -13.37
C LEU A 92 0.49 -3.02 -13.97
N ARG A 93 -0.75 -3.50 -14.15
CA ARG A 93 -1.89 -2.67 -14.62
C ARG A 93 -2.21 -1.50 -13.69
N TYR A 94 -1.88 -1.59 -12.40
CA TYR A 94 -2.09 -0.52 -11.43
C TYR A 94 -0.88 0.42 -11.30
N LEU A 95 0.24 0.08 -11.95
CA LEU A 95 1.47 0.88 -11.96
C LEU A 95 1.63 1.68 -13.26
N THR A 96 0.57 1.78 -14.06
CA THR A 96 0.56 2.62 -15.26
C THR A 96 0.47 4.11 -14.88
N PRO A 97 1.16 5.00 -15.61
CA PRO A 97 1.91 4.78 -16.86
C PRO A 97 3.37 4.37 -16.65
N LEU A 98 3.84 4.15 -15.42
CA LEU A 98 5.27 3.92 -15.13
C LEU A 98 5.75 2.49 -15.43
N HIS A 99 4.84 1.54 -15.61
CA HIS A 99 5.15 0.15 -15.97
C HIS A 99 6.28 -0.02 -17.01
N PRO A 100 6.32 0.69 -18.16
CA PRO A 100 7.38 0.51 -19.17
C PRO A 100 8.79 0.91 -18.71
N TYR A 101 8.90 1.69 -17.63
CA TYR A 101 10.16 2.18 -17.08
C TYR A 101 10.64 1.36 -15.88
N LEU A 102 9.86 0.37 -15.43
CA LEU A 102 10.25 -0.45 -14.29
C LEU A 102 11.44 -1.35 -14.67
N PRO A 103 12.47 -1.44 -13.81
CA PRO A 103 13.56 -2.39 -14.02
C PRO A 103 13.01 -3.82 -14.00
N ALA A 104 13.72 -4.76 -14.65
CA ALA A 104 13.37 -6.17 -14.55
C ALA A 104 13.31 -6.59 -13.07
N PRO A 105 12.36 -7.46 -12.67
CA PRO A 105 12.31 -7.95 -11.30
C PRO A 105 13.61 -8.68 -10.95
N PRO A 106 14.09 -8.57 -9.70
CA PRO A 106 15.35 -9.18 -9.29
C PRO A 106 15.30 -10.71 -9.50
N PRO A 107 16.39 -11.36 -9.96
CA PRO A 107 16.40 -12.79 -10.19
C PRO A 107 16.01 -13.55 -8.91
N GLY A 108 14.92 -14.33 -8.98
CA GLY A 108 14.37 -15.08 -7.85
C GLY A 108 13.01 -14.58 -7.30
N THR A 109 12.46 -13.46 -7.78
CA THR A 109 11.08 -13.03 -7.44
C THR A 109 9.99 -13.66 -8.31
N ALA A 110 10.37 -14.38 -9.37
CA ALA A 110 9.45 -15.19 -10.16
C ALA A 110 9.34 -16.61 -9.57
N GLY A 111 8.47 -16.78 -8.59
CA GLY A 111 8.02 -18.11 -8.15
C GLY A 111 7.98 -18.31 -6.64
N ALA A 112 6.83 -18.01 -6.03
CA ALA A 112 6.18 -18.79 -4.99
C ALA A 112 4.71 -18.34 -4.90
#